data_AF-A0AA39KB39-F1
#
_entry.id   AF-A0AA39KB39-F1
#
_cell.length_a   1.000
_cell.length_b   1.000
_cell.length_c   1.000
_cell.angle_alpha   90.00
_cell.angle_beta   90.00
_cell.angle_gamma   90.00
#
_symmetry.space_group_name_H-M   'P 1'
#
loop_
_entity.id
_entity.type
_entity.pdbx_description
1 polymer ?
#
loop_
_entity_poly.entity_id
_entity_poly.type
_entity_poly.pdbx_seq_one_letter_code
_entity_poly.pdbx_strand_id
1 'polypeptide(L)'
;MNFLKRQGPNAKYILTVCTGSWILSSTGLLDGKRATSNKEMFNVIEKTRKIWSSSGITAGMDLAYAFLEYLTGKGPADAAAGFLEMMVNGEGDDPFAAKYGLV
;
A
#
# COMPACT_ATOMS: atom_id res chain seq x y z
N MET A 1 -11.64 -15.64 -3.70
CA MET A 1 -12.20 -14.56 -2.85
C MET A 1 -12.66 -14.99 -1.46
N ASN A 2 -13.33 -16.13 -1.27
CA ASN A 2 -13.99 -16.48 0.02
C ASN A 2 -13.09 -16.43 1.27
N PHE A 3 -11.79 -16.73 1.17
CA PHE A 3 -10.84 -16.56 2.28
C PHE A 3 -10.77 -15.10 2.75
N LEU A 4 -10.54 -14.16 1.82
CA LEU A 4 -10.44 -12.73 2.11
C LEU A 4 -11.74 -12.20 2.72
N LYS A 5 -12.91 -12.56 2.17
CA LYS A 5 -14.22 -12.16 2.71
C LYS A 5 -14.45 -12.61 4.15
N ARG A 6 -13.82 -13.72 4.61
CA ARG A 6 -13.92 -14.21 6.00
C ARG A 6 -12.88 -13.59 6.94
N GLN A 7 -11.66 -13.34 6.46
CA GLN A 7 -10.57 -12.83 7.29
C GLN A 7 -10.58 -11.29 7.41
N GLY A 8 -10.87 -10.60 6.31
CA GLY A 8 -10.82 -9.14 6.20
C GLY A 8 -11.64 -8.37 7.24
N PRO A 9 -12.91 -8.74 7.55
CA PRO A 9 -13.71 -8.01 8.52
C PRO A 9 -13.16 -8.01 9.95
N ASN A 10 -12.35 -9.02 10.31
CA ASN A 10 -11.76 -9.17 11.64
C ASN A 10 -10.27 -8.73 11.67
N ALA A 11 -9.69 -8.34 10.54
CA ALA A 11 -8.30 -7.94 10.46
C ALA A 11 -8.11 -6.53 11.05
N LYS A 12 -7.24 -6.40 12.06
CA LYS A 12 -6.91 -5.09 12.66
C LYS A 12 -6.32 -4.11 11.65
N TYR A 13 -5.54 -4.63 10.70
CA TYR A 13 -4.98 -3.88 9.58
C TYR A 13 -5.06 -4.72 8.31
N ILE A 14 -5.29 -4.07 7.17
CA ILE A 14 -5.16 -4.67 5.84
C ILE A 14 -4.12 -3.84 5.09
N LEU A 15 -3.08 -4.51 4.61
CA LEU A 15 -2.04 -3.95 3.75
C LEU A 15 -2.14 -4.60 2.37
N THR A 16 -1.79 -3.87 1.32
CA THR A 16 -1.76 -4.41 -0.03
C THR A 16 -0.77 -3.68 -0.94
N VAL A 17 -0.21 -4.39 -1.92
CA VAL A 17 0.81 -3.87 -2.85
C VAL A 17 0.40 -4.30 -4.25
N CYS A 18 0.65 -3.45 -5.26
CA CYS A 18 0.39 -3.76 -6.66
C CYS A 18 -1.08 -4.18 -6.89
N THR A 19 -1.33 -5.20 -7.71
CA THR A 19 -2.66 -5.71 -8.06
C THR A 19 -3.42 -6.35 -6.89
N GLY A 20 -2.83 -6.47 -5.70
CA GLY A 20 -3.52 -6.95 -4.51
C GLY A 20 -4.73 -6.10 -4.13
N SER A 21 -4.70 -4.79 -4.40
CA SER A 21 -5.85 -3.90 -4.20
C SER A 21 -6.99 -4.19 -5.17
N TRP A 22 -6.70 -4.58 -6.41
CA TRP A 22 -7.72 -5.04 -7.36
C TRP A 22 -8.37 -6.36 -6.89
N ILE A 23 -7.58 -7.28 -6.33
CA ILE A 23 -8.14 -8.50 -5.73
C ILE A 23 -9.04 -8.14 -4.53
N LEU A 24 -8.63 -7.20 -3.68
CA LEU A 24 -9.44 -6.75 -2.54
C LEU A 24 -10.71 -6.00 -2.99
N SER A 25 -10.70 -5.22 -4.07
CA SER A 25 -11.90 -4.53 -4.55
C SER A 25 -13.02 -5.52 -4.90
N SER A 26 -12.67 -6.64 -5.55
CA SER A 26 -13.60 -7.74 -5.88
C SER A 26 -14.29 -8.41 -4.67
N THR A 27 -13.86 -8.08 -3.44
CA THR A 27 -14.39 -8.67 -2.20
C THR A 27 -15.35 -7.77 -1.43
N GLY A 28 -15.47 -6.48 -1.80
CA GLY A 28 -16.19 -5.46 -1.02
C GLY A 28 -15.40 -4.91 0.17
N LEU A 29 -14.20 -5.44 0.46
CA LEU A 29 -13.37 -4.96 1.58
C LEU A 29 -12.82 -3.54 1.38
N LEU A 30 -12.82 -3.04 0.15
CA LEU A 30 -12.42 -1.67 -0.20
C LEU A 30 -13.61 -0.70 -0.28
N ASP A 31 -14.85 -1.15 -0.07
CA ASP A 31 -16.04 -0.31 -0.26
C ASP A 31 -15.97 0.92 0.69
N GLY A 32 -15.88 2.11 0.09
CA GLY A 32 -15.68 3.38 0.80
C GLY A 32 -14.27 3.63 1.38
N LYS A 33 -13.23 2.83 1.04
CA LYS A 33 -11.85 2.96 1.59
C LYS A 33 -10.77 3.12 0.49
N ARG A 34 -9.86 4.12 0.58
CA ARG A 34 -8.71 4.29 -0.37
C ARG A 34 -7.98 2.97 -0.43
N ALA A 35 -7.77 2.52 -1.65
CA ALA A 35 -6.53 1.89 -2.02
C ALA A 35 -5.83 2.72 -3.12
N THR A 36 -4.57 2.41 -3.37
CA THR A 36 -3.88 2.62 -4.65
C THR A 36 -3.47 1.26 -5.21
N SER A 37 -2.94 1.24 -6.43
CA SER A 37 -2.34 0.05 -7.07
C SER A 37 -1.08 0.45 -7.84
N ASN A 38 -0.41 -0.52 -8.47
CA ASN A 38 0.63 -0.23 -9.46
C ASN A 38 0.04 0.60 -10.60
N LYS A 39 0.88 1.42 -11.25
CA LYS A 39 0.41 2.47 -12.16
C LYS A 39 -0.39 1.94 -13.37
N GLU A 40 -0.08 0.74 -13.85
CA GLU A 40 -0.84 0.06 -14.92
C GLU A 40 -2.29 -0.25 -14.53
N MET A 41 -2.55 -0.54 -13.25
CA MET A 41 -3.88 -0.89 -12.71
C MET A 41 -4.54 0.28 -11.97
N PHE A 42 -3.87 1.44 -11.89
CA PHE A 42 -4.31 2.60 -11.11
C PHE A 42 -5.66 3.16 -11.58
N ASN A 43 -5.88 3.21 -12.90
CA ASN A 43 -7.13 3.69 -13.49
C ASN A 43 -8.33 2.75 -13.29
N VAL A 44 -8.13 1.57 -12.70
CA VAL A 44 -9.17 0.56 -12.42
C VAL A 44 -9.65 0.66 -10.96
N ILE A 45 -9.03 1.50 -10.11
CA ILE A 45 -9.35 1.63 -8.68
C ILE A 45 -9.61 3.09 -8.28
N GLU A 46 -10.80 3.39 -7.75
CA GLU A 46 -11.17 4.72 -7.28
C GLU A 46 -10.43 5.18 -6.00
N LYS A 47 -10.24 6.49 -5.86
CA LYS A 47 -9.65 7.17 -4.68
C LYS A 47 -10.72 7.50 -3.60
N THR A 48 -10.75 6.91 -2.38
CA THR A 48 -11.69 7.32 -1.26
C THR A 48 -11.00 7.76 0.08
N ARG A 49 -10.96 7.01 1.23
CA ARG A 49 -9.78 6.85 2.16
C ARG A 49 -9.99 5.75 3.24
N LYS A 50 -8.99 4.88 3.52
CA LYS A 50 -8.74 4.11 4.80
C LYS A 50 -7.98 2.74 4.71
N ILE A 51 -7.29 2.36 3.62
CA ILE A 51 -6.41 1.15 3.61
C ILE A 51 -4.95 1.50 3.28
N TRP A 52 -4.01 0.82 3.96
CA TRP A 52 -2.58 0.90 3.69
C TRP A 52 -2.31 0.19 2.36
N SER A 53 -1.87 0.95 1.36
CA SER A 53 -1.69 0.44 -0.01
C SER A 53 -0.61 1.22 -0.75
N SER A 54 0.05 0.57 -1.71
CA SER A 54 1.12 1.18 -2.50
C SER A 54 1.17 0.69 -3.95
N SER A 55 2.03 1.33 -4.74
CA SER A 55 2.22 1.09 -6.17
C SER A 55 2.93 -0.24 -6.48
N GLY A 56 4.20 -0.19 -6.92
CA GLY A 56 5.01 -1.37 -7.21
C GLY A 56 5.79 -1.88 -5.99
N ILE A 57 6.76 -2.76 -6.24
CA ILE A 57 7.58 -3.41 -5.19
C ILE A 57 8.30 -2.39 -4.30
N THR A 58 8.95 -1.39 -4.88
CA THR A 58 9.70 -0.35 -4.14
C THR A 58 8.77 0.44 -3.21
N ALA A 59 7.66 0.96 -3.74
CA ALA A 59 6.62 1.61 -2.93
C ALA A 59 5.97 0.66 -1.90
N GLY A 60 6.03 -0.66 -2.12
CA GLY A 60 5.67 -1.70 -1.15
C GLY A 60 6.65 -1.80 0.03
N MET A 61 7.94 -1.59 -0.21
CA MET A 61 8.95 -1.48 0.83
C MET A 61 8.78 -0.17 1.62
N ASP A 62 8.55 0.96 0.93
CA ASP A 62 8.24 2.25 1.56
C ASP A 62 6.98 2.16 2.45
N LEU A 63 5.94 1.47 1.98
CA LEU A 63 4.72 1.18 2.75
C LEU A 63 5.02 0.34 4.00
N ALA A 64 5.90 -0.66 3.88
CA ALA A 64 6.28 -1.53 5.00
C ALA A 64 7.07 -0.75 6.05
N TYR A 65 7.99 0.13 5.64
CA TYR A 65 8.67 1.07 6.53
C TYR A 65 7.67 1.98 7.24
N ALA A 66 6.79 2.67 6.50
CA ALA A 66 5.84 3.62 7.08
C ALA A 66 4.83 2.95 8.04
N PHE A 67 4.44 1.71 7.75
CA PHE A 67 3.60 0.92 8.64
C PHE A 67 4.35 0.43 9.89
N LEU A 68 5.64 0.08 9.78
CA LEU A 68 6.49 -0.23 10.91
C LEU A 68 6.66 1.00 11.81
N GLU A 69 7.00 2.17 11.24
CA GLU A 69 7.08 3.43 11.99
C GLU A 69 5.77 3.76 12.71
N TYR A 70 4.61 3.56 12.07
CA TYR A 70 3.30 3.74 12.70
C TYR A 70 3.06 2.80 13.90
N LEU A 71 3.59 1.57 13.88
CA LEU A 71 3.43 0.60 14.96
C LEU A 71 4.46 0.74 16.09
N THR A 72 5.70 1.11 15.78
CA THR A 72 6.84 1.04 16.72
C THR A 72 7.53 2.38 16.98
N GLY A 73 7.10 3.44 16.31
CA GLY A 73 7.85 4.70 16.21
C GLY A 73 9.03 4.59 15.24
N LYS A 74 9.65 5.74 14.96
CA LYS A 74 10.67 5.90 13.92
C LYS A 74 11.95 5.09 14.15
N GLY A 75 12.45 5.03 15.39
CA GLY A 75 13.74 4.40 15.71
C GLY A 75 13.88 2.95 15.22
N PRO A 76 12.94 2.04 15.55
CA PRO A 76 12.97 0.67 15.05
C PRO A 76 12.78 0.56 13.53
N ALA A 77 12.03 1.48 12.91
CA ALA A 77 11.84 1.50 11.46
C ALA A 77 13.14 1.94 10.73
N ASP A 78 13.82 2.98 11.23
CA ASP A 78 15.13 3.42 10.74
C ASP A 78 16.19 2.34 10.90
N ALA A 79 16.21 1.63 12.03
CA ALA A 79 17.12 0.52 12.26
C ALA A 79 16.89 -0.63 11.26
N ALA A 80 15.64 -0.95 10.96
CA ALA A 80 15.30 -1.97 9.96
C ALA A 80 15.68 -1.54 8.53
N ALA A 81 15.37 -0.29 8.14
CA ALA A 81 15.75 0.23 6.83
C ALA A 81 17.28 0.30 6.66
N GLY A 82 18.00 0.76 7.68
CA GLY A 82 19.47 0.81 7.70
C GLY A 82 20.13 -0.57 7.61
N PHE A 83 19.58 -1.58 8.30
CA PHE A 83 20.05 -2.96 8.18
C PHE A 83 19.82 -3.57 6.78
N LEU A 84 18.77 -3.14 6.09
CA LEU A 84 18.42 -3.58 4.74
C LEU A 84 19.04 -2.72 3.63
N GLU A 85 19.86 -1.71 3.99
CA GLU A 85 20.42 -0.70 3.07
C GLU A 85 19.35 -0.03 2.18
N MET A 86 18.14 0.14 2.73
CA MET A 86 16.97 0.64 2.01
C MET A 86 16.93 2.17 1.99
N MET A 87 16.85 2.76 0.79
CA MET A 87 16.41 4.14 0.61
C MET A 87 14.88 4.21 0.70
N VAL A 88 14.37 5.05 1.60
CA VAL A 88 12.93 5.23 1.89
C VAL A 88 12.40 6.50 1.22
N ASN A 89 11.29 6.39 0.50
CA ASN A 89 10.61 7.52 -0.15
C ASN A 89 9.28 7.89 0.57
N GLY A 90 8.85 9.15 0.44
CA GLY A 90 7.65 9.67 1.12
C GLY A 90 6.34 9.46 0.35
N GLU A 91 5.18 9.70 1.00
CA GLU A 91 3.88 9.72 0.31
C GLU A 91 3.89 10.80 -0.80
N GLY A 92 3.70 10.37 -2.05
CA GLY A 92 3.70 11.23 -3.24
C GLY A 92 4.99 11.19 -4.06
N ASP A 93 6.09 10.70 -3.50
CA ASP A 93 7.38 10.58 -4.19
C ASP A 93 7.47 9.25 -4.97
N ASP A 94 6.65 9.13 -6.01
CA ASP A 94 6.59 7.96 -6.88
C ASP A 94 7.10 8.34 -8.27
N PRO A 95 8.40 8.12 -8.60
CA PRO A 95 9.01 8.59 -9.84
C PRO A 95 8.39 7.95 -11.10
N PHE A 96 7.63 6.86 -10.94
CA PHE A 96 6.91 6.23 -12.03
C PHE A 96 5.59 6.96 -12.35
N ALA A 97 5.04 7.81 -11.47
CA ALA A 97 3.78 8.50 -11.72
C ALA A 97 3.80 9.34 -13.01
N ALA A 98 4.90 10.07 -13.27
CA ALA A 98 5.08 10.86 -14.49
C ALA A 98 5.07 10.00 -15.77
N LYS A 99 5.69 8.81 -15.74
CA LYS A 99 5.71 7.86 -16.87
C LYS A 99 4.31 7.41 -17.30
N TYR A 100 3.34 7.42 -16.39
CA TYR A 100 1.95 7.04 -16.66
C TYR A 100 0.99 8.23 -16.73
N GLY A 101 1.49 9.49 -16.74
CA GLY A 101 0.65 10.69 -16.83
C GLY A 101 -0.23 10.94 -15.61
N LEU A 102 0.27 10.61 -14.41
CA LEU A 102 -0.48 10.69 -13.14
C LEU A 102 -0.07 11.85 -12.23
N VAL A 103 0.71 12.79 -12.76
CA VAL A 103 1.15 14.07 -12.17
C VAL A 103 1.00 15.19 -13.20
#